data_AF-A0A024H785-F1
#
_entry.id   AF-A0A024H785-F1
#
_cell.length_a   1.000
_cell.length_b   1.000
_cell.length_c   1.000
_cell.angle_alpha   90.00
_cell.angle_beta   90.00
_cell.angle_gamma   90.00
#
_symmetry.space_group_name_H-M   'P 1'
#
loop_
_entity.id
_entity.type
_entity.pdbx_description
1 polymer ?
#
loop_
_entity_poly.entity_id
_entity_poly.type
_entity_poly.pdbx_seq_one_letter_code
_entity_poly.pdbx_strand_id
1 'polypeptide(L)'
;MTEEEKAQYRLSFALSGEASAQAVTMIMAGSGGSAHRLAHPLQRIQRDVSVLLNHPTLATDPILEQAGRGLLGLGLTLASFQQGTAT
;
A
#
# COMPACT_ATOMS: atom_id res chain seq x y z
N MET A 1 11.47 8.94 16.44
CA MET A 1 11.93 7.96 15.45
C MET A 1 13.13 8.50 14.70
N THR A 2 14.22 7.74 14.63
CA THR A 2 15.36 7.98 13.76
C THR A 2 14.96 7.87 12.28
N GLU A 3 15.78 8.37 11.36
CA GLU A 3 15.51 8.24 9.93
C GLU A 3 15.47 6.76 9.49
N GLU A 4 16.33 5.94 10.07
CA GLU A 4 16.32 4.48 9.86
C GLU A 4 15.02 3.84 10.33
N GLU A 5 14.54 4.17 11.54
CA GLU A 5 13.26 3.66 12.05
C GLU A 5 12.09 4.09 11.15
N LYS A 6 12.11 5.32 10.64
CA LYS A 6 11.10 5.80 9.67
C LYS A 6 11.18 5.05 8.34
N ALA A 7 12.38 4.70 7.90
CA ALA A 7 12.60 3.95 6.67
C ALA A 7 12.10 2.50 6.80
N GLN A 8 12.45 1.84 7.91
CA GLN A 8 11.95 0.51 8.26
C GLN A 8 10.42 0.50 8.38
N TYR A 9 9.83 1.51 9.01
CA TYR A 9 8.38 1.64 9.10
C TYR A 9 7.72 1.74 7.72
N ARG A 10 8.24 2.60 6.83
CA ARG A 10 7.74 2.71 5.45
C ARG A 10 7.83 1.40 4.68
N LEU A 11 8.96 0.70 4.80
CA LEU A 11 9.15 -0.61 4.18
C LEU A 11 8.12 -1.61 4.69
N SER A 12 7.99 -1.73 6.02
CA SER A 12 7.02 -2.62 6.65
C SER A 12 5.59 -2.29 6.24
N PHE A 13 5.25 -1.01 6.19
CA PHE A 13 3.92 -0.55 5.80
C PHE A 13 3.59 -0.91 4.34
N ALA A 14 4.52 -0.69 3.41
CA ALA A 14 4.36 -1.04 2.00
C ALA A 14 4.17 -2.55 1.80
N LEU A 15 5.09 -3.35 2.36
CA LEU A 15 5.07 -4.80 2.23
C LEU A 15 3.84 -5.43 2.90
N SER A 16 3.39 -4.85 4.02
CA SER A 16 2.15 -5.31 4.68
C SER A 16 0.92 -5.05 3.82
N GLY A 17 0.86 -3.90 3.15
CA GLY A 17 -0.22 -3.57 2.22
C GLY A 17 -0.26 -4.55 1.04
N GLU A 18 0.90 -4.78 0.41
CA GLU A 18 1.02 -5.72 -0.71
C GLU A 18 0.67 -7.16 -0.30
N ALA A 19 1.22 -7.64 0.83
CA ALA A 19 0.91 -8.97 1.36
C ALA A 19 -0.58 -9.13 1.66
N SER A 20 -1.23 -8.09 2.20
CA SER A 20 -2.68 -8.08 2.43
C SER A 20 -3.46 -8.19 1.13
N ALA A 21 -3.04 -7.49 0.08
CA ALA A 21 -3.64 -7.55 -1.26
C ALA A 21 -3.56 -8.97 -1.85
N GLN A 22 -2.37 -9.56 -1.75
CA GLN A 22 -2.10 -10.91 -2.24
C GLN A 22 -2.93 -11.94 -1.48
N ALA A 23 -3.02 -11.82 -0.15
CA ALA A 23 -3.84 -12.70 0.68
C ALA A 23 -5.32 -12.61 0.28
N VAL A 24 -5.88 -11.41 0.12
CA VAL A 24 -7.28 -11.23 -0.32
C VAL A 24 -7.51 -11.79 -1.71
N THR A 25 -6.57 -11.60 -2.64
CA THR A 25 -6.64 -12.16 -4.00
C THR A 25 -6.64 -13.69 -3.98
N MET A 26 -5.77 -14.30 -3.18
CA MET A 26 -5.70 -15.75 -3.00
C MET A 26 -7.01 -16.31 -2.43
N ILE A 27 -7.56 -15.65 -1.41
CA ILE A 27 -8.85 -16.04 -0.82
C ILE A 27 -9.97 -15.93 -1.85
N MET A 28 -10.06 -14.82 -2.60
CA MET A 28 -11.08 -14.63 -3.64
C MET A 28 -11.02 -15.71 -4.71
N ALA A 29 -9.83 -16.08 -5.18
CA ALA A 29 -9.64 -17.14 -6.18
C ALA A 29 -10.17 -18.51 -5.70
N GLY A 30 -10.05 -18.81 -4.41
CA GLY A 30 -10.55 -20.04 -3.81
C GLY A 30 -12.03 -20.03 -3.38
N SER A 31 -12.69 -18.87 -3.38
CA SER A 31 -14.02 -18.70 -2.76
C SER A 31 -15.21 -18.99 -3.68
N GLY A 32 -14.97 -19.20 -4.98
CA GLY A 32 -16.02 -19.49 -5.97
C GLY A 32 -16.94 -18.31 -6.28
N GLY A 33 -17.91 -18.53 -7.17
CA GLY A 33 -18.74 -17.45 -7.75
C GLY A 33 -19.68 -16.75 -6.75
N SER A 34 -20.06 -17.38 -5.64
CA SER A 34 -20.91 -16.78 -4.61
C SER A 34 -20.25 -15.59 -3.91
N ALA A 35 -18.90 -15.55 -3.87
CA ALA A 35 -18.14 -14.48 -3.25
C ALA A 35 -18.36 -13.11 -3.89
N HIS A 36 -18.81 -13.08 -5.15
CA HIS A 36 -19.09 -11.87 -5.92
C HIS A 36 -20.52 -11.33 -5.73
N ARG A 37 -21.40 -12.03 -4.98
CA ARG A 37 -22.74 -11.51 -4.69
C ARG A 37 -22.67 -10.26 -3.83
N LEU A 38 -23.58 -9.30 -4.04
CA LEU A 38 -23.60 -8.04 -3.29
C LEU A 38 -23.71 -8.23 -1.77
N ALA A 39 -24.45 -9.25 -1.33
CA ALA A 39 -24.61 -9.60 0.08
C ALA A 39 -23.38 -10.32 0.68
N HIS A 40 -22.46 -10.80 -0.15
CA HIS A 40 -21.26 -11.49 0.34
C HIS A 40 -20.17 -10.47 0.70
N PRO A 41 -19.57 -10.54 1.91
CA PRO A 41 -18.64 -9.52 2.37
C PRO A 41 -17.30 -9.50 1.62
N LEU A 42 -16.87 -10.64 1.06
CA LEU A 42 -15.55 -10.75 0.42
C LEU A 42 -15.33 -9.79 -0.77
N GLN A 43 -16.32 -9.62 -1.65
CA GLN A 43 -16.18 -8.66 -2.76
C GLN A 43 -16.09 -7.20 -2.31
N ARG A 44 -16.60 -6.86 -1.11
CA ARG A 44 -16.39 -5.53 -0.51
C ARG A 44 -14.95 -5.41 -0.01
N ILE A 45 -14.45 -6.41 0.73
CA ILE A 45 -13.06 -6.43 1.22
C ILE A 45 -12.06 -6.33 0.06
N GLN A 46 -12.27 -7.10 -1.02
CA GLN A 46 -11.42 -7.04 -2.22
C GLN A 46 -11.37 -5.63 -2.82
N ARG A 47 -12.53 -4.98 -2.97
CA ARG A 47 -12.61 -3.63 -3.54
C ARG A 47 -11.98 -2.60 -2.61
N ASP A 48 -12.25 -2.67 -1.31
CA ASP A 48 -11.73 -1.74 -0.31
C ASP A 48 -10.19 -1.79 -0.24
N VAL A 49 -9.61 -2.99 -0.25
CA VAL A 49 -8.14 -3.17 -0.31
C VAL A 49 -7.57 -2.64 -1.62
N SER A 50 -8.23 -2.90 -2.75
CA SER A 50 -7.78 -2.37 -4.05
C SER A 50 -7.80 -0.84 -4.07
N VAL A 51 -8.82 -0.21 -3.47
CA VAL A 51 -8.89 1.26 -3.35
C VAL A 51 -7.80 1.78 -2.42
N LEU A 52 -7.60 1.15 -1.27
CA LEU A 52 -6.60 1.55 -0.28
C LEU A 52 -5.18 1.59 -0.87
N LEU A 53 -4.81 0.59 -1.68
CA LEU A 53 -3.49 0.50 -2.30
C LEU A 53 -3.23 1.54 -3.39
N ASN A 54 -4.28 2.15 -3.93
CA ASN A 54 -4.17 3.28 -4.84
C ASN A 54 -4.06 4.63 -4.11
N HIS A 55 -4.12 4.64 -2.77
CA HIS A 55 -3.92 5.86 -2.01
C HIS A 55 -2.47 6.35 -2.17
N PRO A 56 -2.20 7.63 -2.45
CA PRO A 56 -0.83 8.12 -2.72
C PRO A 56 0.18 7.87 -1.58
N THR A 57 -0.26 7.75 -0.33
CA THR A 57 0.61 7.40 0.80
C THR A 57 0.99 5.92 0.86
N LEU A 58 0.30 5.08 0.11
CA LEU A 58 0.49 3.63 -0.02
C LEU A 58 0.97 3.24 -1.42
N ALA A 59 1.14 4.20 -2.33
CA ALA A 59 1.70 3.95 -3.65
C ALA A 59 3.07 3.28 -3.49
N THR A 60 3.19 2.07 -4.03
CA THR A 60 4.33 1.17 -3.80
C THR A 60 5.66 1.77 -4.23
N ASP A 61 5.75 2.36 -5.43
CA ASP A 61 7.04 2.86 -5.92
C ASP A 61 7.58 4.02 -5.06
N PRO A 62 6.81 5.10 -4.76
CA PRO A 62 7.29 6.16 -3.89
C PRO A 62 7.67 5.68 -2.49
N ILE A 63 6.86 4.82 -1.86
CA ILE A 63 7.13 4.41 -0.47
C ILE A 63 8.37 3.50 -0.38
N LEU A 64 8.57 2.62 -1.36
CA LEU A 64 9.76 1.76 -1.42
C LEU A 64 11.02 2.56 -1.74
N GLU A 65 10.94 3.56 -2.64
CA GLU A 65 12.06 4.46 -2.90
C GLU A 65 12.47 5.20 -1.62
N GLN A 66 11.50 5.79 -0.91
CA GLN A 66 11.76 6.48 0.36
C GLN A 66 12.38 5.57 1.41
N ALA A 67 11.86 4.35 1.55
CA ALA A 67 12.40 3.38 2.48
C ALA A 67 13.84 2.98 2.11
N GLY A 68 14.10 2.67 0.84
CA GLY A 68 15.44 2.31 0.37
C GLY A 68 16.45 3.43 0.59
N ARG A 69 16.10 4.67 0.24
CA ARG A 69 16.98 5.83 0.48
C ARG A 69 17.30 6.03 1.96
N GLY A 70 16.29 5.91 2.83
CA GLY A 70 16.48 6.02 4.28
C GLY A 70 17.39 4.92 4.85
N LEU A 71 17.22 3.67 4.40
CA LEU A 71 18.05 2.53 4.81
C LEU A 71 19.49 2.60 4.28
N LEU A 72 19.70 3.21 3.11
CA LEU A 72 21.01 3.38 2.49
C LEU A 72 21.74 4.66 2.94
N GLY A 73 21.18 5.44 3.87
CA GLY A 73 21.78 6.69 4.35
C GLY A 73 21.74 7.84 3.34
N LEU A 74 20.89 7.75 2.31
CA LEU A 74 20.70 8.77 1.27
C LEU A 74 19.68 9.86 1.66
N GLY A 75 19.14 9.77 2.88
CA GLY A 75 18.09 10.64 3.41
C GLY A 75 16.70 10.35 2.83
N LEU A 76 15.66 10.69 3.60
CA LEU A 76 14.29 10.68 3.09
C LEU A 76 14.06 11.90 2.20
N THR A 77 13.42 11.72 1.06
CA THR A 77 13.00 12.81 0.18
C THR A 77 11.75 13.47 0.77
N LEU A 78 11.89 14.69 1.28
CA LEU A 78 10.76 15.51 1.73
C LEU A 78 10.07 16.15 0.53
N ALA A 79 9.16 15.39 -0.08
CA ALA A 79 8.04 15.94 -0.83
C ALA A 79 6.86 14.98 -0.70
N SER A 80 6.31 14.87 0.52
CA SER A 80 4.99 14.26 0.68
C SER A 80 3.97 15.22 0.10
N PHE A 81 3.49 14.89 -1.11
CA PHE A 81 2.54 15.63 -1.94
C PHE A 81 3.07 16.95 -2.53
N GLN A 82 3.47 16.93 -3.81
CA GLN A 82 3.22 18.10 -4.64
C GLN A 82 1.70 18.26 -4.72
N GLN A 83 1.15 19.20 -3.95
CA GLN A 83 -0.13 19.80 -4.33
C GLN A 83 0.07 20.30 -5.75
N GLY A 84 -0.70 19.77 -6.70
CA GLY A 84 -0.69 20.27 -8.05
C GLY A 84 -0.82 21.79 -8.00
N THR A 85 0.15 22.48 -8.56
CA THR A 85 -0.03 23.89 -8.92
C THR A 85 -1.12 23.91 -9.97
N ALA A 86 -2.36 24.06 -9.51
CA ALA A 86 -3.47 24.48 -10.34
C ALA A 86 -3.08 25.84 -10.93
N THR A 87 -2.77 25.79 -12.23
CA THR A 87 -2.63 26.96 -13.10
C THR A 87 -3.99 27.25 -13.71
#